data_AF-A0A0N0V039-F1
#
_entry.id   AF-A0A0N0V039-F1
#
_cell.length_a   1.000
_cell.length_b   1.000
_cell.length_c   1.000
_cell.angle_alpha   90.00
_cell.angle_beta   90.00
_cell.angle_gamma   90.00
#
_symmetry.space_group_name_H-M   'P 1'
#
loop_
_entity.id
_entity.type
_entity.pdbx_description
1 polymer ?
#
loop_
_entity_poly.entity_id
_entity_poly.type
_entity_poly.pdbx_seq_one_letter_code
_entity_poly.pdbx_strand_id
1 'polypeptide(L)'
;DIYSAIEEYSKILKIDPNNYKAISNRAVCFYDLKEYQKAIDDYTKAIQIKPDFHISYSNRANAYGQLKQYDLALLDQTKLIKLEPNNPLFYYNRSVTYELMELLKEQFEDICVAIDLDKNFAKAYFKRANCFRDIGDFKNALKDYKMAIEKEDQYSNNYIDAHFNIAQIYLQLNDYNNAVN
;
A
#
# COMPACT_ATOMS: atom_id res chain seq x y z
N ASP A 1 25.34 -6.51 -7.05
CA ASP A 1 25.48 -5.33 -6.18
C ASP A 1 24.66 -4.17 -6.78
N ILE A 2 24.07 -3.33 -5.92
CA ILE A 2 23.13 -2.28 -6.34
C ILE A 2 23.81 -1.14 -7.11
N TYR A 3 25.06 -0.82 -6.77
CA TYR A 3 25.84 0.19 -7.50
C TYR A 3 26.20 -0.29 -8.89
N SER A 4 26.61 -1.55 -9.03
CA SER A 4 26.85 -2.16 -10.35
C SER A 4 25.57 -2.15 -11.22
N ALA A 5 24.40 -2.40 -10.63
CA ALA A 5 23.14 -2.34 -11.38
C ALA A 5 22.85 -0.91 -11.90
N ILE A 6 23.06 0.11 -11.08
CA ILE A 6 22.93 1.52 -11.49
C ILE A 6 23.89 1.86 -12.62
N GLU A 7 25.13 1.37 -12.54
CA GLU A 7 26.14 1.57 -13.59
C GLU A 7 25.70 0.95 -14.92
N GLU A 8 25.26 -0.30 -14.90
CA GLU A 8 24.81 -1.01 -16.12
C GLU A 8 23.55 -0.36 -16.72
N TYR A 9 22.56 0.03 -15.92
CA TYR A 9 21.42 0.79 -16.43
C TYR A 9 21.87 2.13 -17.00
N SER A 10 22.83 2.81 -16.37
CA SER A 10 23.36 4.08 -16.89
C SER A 10 24.12 3.91 -18.21
N LYS A 11 24.80 2.77 -18.42
CA LYS A 11 25.40 2.42 -19.72
C LYS A 11 24.33 2.22 -20.79
N ILE A 12 23.24 1.51 -20.48
CA ILE A 12 22.08 1.36 -21.39
C ILE A 12 21.54 2.74 -21.77
N LEU A 13 21.37 3.63 -20.80
CA LEU A 13 20.79 4.96 -21.03
C LEU A 13 21.71 5.94 -21.76
N LYS A 14 23.01 5.67 -21.86
CA LYS A 14 23.91 6.39 -22.78
C LYS A 14 23.67 5.98 -24.24
N ILE A 15 23.27 4.74 -24.48
CA ILE A 15 23.03 4.18 -25.82
C ILE A 15 21.59 4.45 -26.27
N ASP A 16 20.63 4.20 -25.38
CA ASP A 16 19.19 4.42 -25.57
C ASP A 16 18.64 5.27 -24.41
N PRO A 17 18.67 6.62 -24.53
CA PRO A 17 18.20 7.53 -23.48
C PRO A 17 16.71 7.43 -23.17
N ASN A 18 15.93 6.76 -24.02
CA ASN A 18 14.49 6.60 -23.91
C ASN A 18 14.09 5.17 -23.49
N ASN A 19 15.04 4.36 -23.04
CA ASN A 19 14.73 3.03 -22.54
C ASN A 19 13.98 3.10 -21.20
N TYR A 20 12.65 3.25 -21.24
CA TYR A 20 11.82 3.45 -20.04
C TYR A 20 11.97 2.32 -19.01
N LYS A 21 12.25 1.08 -19.45
CA LYS A 21 12.52 -0.05 -18.55
C LYS A 21 13.82 0.12 -17.78
N ALA A 22 14.91 0.48 -18.47
CA ALA A 22 16.19 0.74 -17.81
C ALA A 22 16.12 1.96 -16.88
N ILE A 23 15.42 3.02 -17.28
CA ILE A 23 15.15 4.19 -16.43
C ILE A 23 14.40 3.76 -15.16
N SER A 24 13.27 3.05 -15.32
CA SER A 24 12.44 2.62 -14.19
C SER A 24 13.18 1.64 -13.28
N ASN A 25 14.00 0.75 -13.81
CA ASN A 25 14.77 -0.17 -12.98
C ASN A 25 15.94 0.51 -12.26
N ARG A 26 16.55 1.54 -12.86
CA ARG A 26 17.54 2.38 -12.17
C ARG A 26 16.90 3.17 -11.03
N ALA A 27 15.67 3.66 -11.23
CA ALA A 27 14.89 4.30 -10.18
C ALA A 27 14.62 3.35 -9.00
N VAL A 28 14.36 2.06 -9.24
CA VAL A 28 14.23 1.05 -8.16
C VAL A 28 15.53 0.98 -7.35
N CYS A 29 16.69 0.94 -8.00
CA CYS A 29 17.96 0.95 -7.29
C CYS A 29 18.17 2.24 -6.47
N PHE A 30 17.80 3.41 -7.00
CA PHE A 30 17.86 4.65 -6.22
C PHE A 30 16.90 4.63 -5.02
N TYR A 31 15.72 4.04 -5.18
CA TYR A 31 14.75 3.87 -4.09
C TYR A 31 15.32 2.99 -2.97
N ASP A 32 15.92 1.85 -3.31
CA ASP A 32 16.53 0.92 -2.36
C ASP A 32 17.75 1.54 -1.63
N LEU A 33 18.47 2.45 -2.30
CA LEU A 33 19.50 3.30 -1.69
C LEU A 33 18.95 4.47 -0.86
N LYS A 34 17.63 4.60 -0.74
CA LYS A 34 16.92 5.74 -0.10
C LYS A 34 17.16 7.09 -0.76
N GLU A 35 17.66 7.11 -2.00
CA GLU A 35 17.81 8.30 -2.82
C GLU A 35 16.48 8.62 -3.52
N TYR A 36 15.44 8.84 -2.73
CA TYR A 36 14.05 8.91 -3.22
C TYR A 36 13.83 9.98 -4.29
N GLN A 37 14.51 11.13 -4.20
CA GLN A 37 14.40 12.17 -5.22
C GLN A 37 14.93 11.69 -6.58
N LYS A 38 16.08 11.01 -6.62
CA LYS A 38 16.63 10.47 -7.89
C LYS A 38 15.72 9.38 -8.46
N ALA A 39 15.11 8.57 -7.58
CA ALA A 39 14.11 7.60 -8.00
C ALA A 39 12.88 8.28 -8.63
N ILE A 40 12.37 9.34 -8.01
CA ILE A 40 11.25 10.14 -8.53
C ILE A 40 11.57 10.74 -9.90
N ASP A 41 12.77 11.28 -10.07
CA ASP A 41 13.20 11.89 -11.34
C ASP A 41 13.23 10.85 -12.47
N ASP A 42 13.81 9.67 -12.22
CA ASP A 42 13.83 8.57 -13.20
C ASP A 42 12.42 8.01 -13.45
N TYR A 43 11.60 7.75 -12.43
CA TYR A 43 10.22 7.31 -12.65
C TYR A 43 9.41 8.33 -13.45
N THR A 44 9.61 9.62 -13.20
CA THR A 44 8.96 10.70 -13.96
C THR A 44 9.36 10.66 -15.42
N LYS A 45 10.65 10.48 -15.71
CA LYS A 45 11.14 10.33 -17.07
C LYS A 45 10.57 9.07 -17.74
N ALA A 46 10.51 7.94 -17.03
CA ALA A 46 9.92 6.70 -17.55
C ALA A 46 8.43 6.89 -17.91
N ILE A 47 7.67 7.58 -17.06
CA ILE A 47 6.25 7.92 -17.29
C ILE A 47 6.07 8.85 -18.51
N GLN A 48 6.94 9.85 -18.69
CA GLN A 48 6.90 10.74 -19.85
C GLN A 48 7.11 9.97 -21.16
N ILE A 49 7.98 8.95 -21.15
CA ILE A 49 8.26 8.11 -22.32
C ILE A 49 7.15 7.08 -22.55
N LYS A 50 6.65 6.45 -21.49
CA LYS A 50 5.62 5.39 -21.55
C LYS A 50 4.51 5.65 -20.52
N PRO A 51 3.50 6.47 -20.87
CA PRO A 51 2.47 6.94 -19.92
C PRO A 51 1.48 5.88 -19.41
N ASP A 52 1.48 4.68 -19.99
CA ASP A 52 0.67 3.53 -19.59
C ASP A 52 1.47 2.50 -18.78
N PHE A 53 2.75 2.78 -18.46
CA PHE A 53 3.56 1.89 -17.66
C PHE A 53 3.23 2.02 -16.17
N HIS A 54 2.23 1.24 -15.73
CA HIS A 54 1.66 1.28 -14.38
C HIS A 54 2.70 1.13 -13.26
N ILE A 55 3.77 0.35 -13.48
CA ILE A 55 4.82 0.09 -12.49
C ILE A 55 5.49 1.38 -12.03
N SER A 56 5.77 2.31 -12.95
CA SER A 56 6.42 3.57 -12.60
C SER A 56 5.52 4.49 -11.77
N TYR A 57 4.20 4.48 -11.97
CA TYR A 57 3.28 5.22 -11.12
C TYR A 57 3.25 4.66 -9.69
N SER A 58 3.13 3.34 -9.55
CA SER A 58 3.12 2.68 -8.23
C SER A 58 4.41 2.97 -7.46
N ASN A 59 5.57 2.82 -8.10
CA ASN A 59 6.84 3.01 -7.43
C ASN A 59 7.15 4.49 -7.15
N ARG A 60 6.72 5.40 -8.02
CA ARG A 60 6.86 6.84 -7.74
C ARG A 60 5.95 7.30 -6.61
N ALA A 61 4.73 6.78 -6.51
CA ALA A 61 3.86 7.01 -5.36
C ALA A 61 4.49 6.55 -4.05
N ASN A 62 5.15 5.37 -4.06
CA ASN A 62 5.90 4.90 -2.89
C ASN A 62 7.05 5.84 -2.53
N ALA A 63 7.83 6.31 -3.51
CA ALA A 63 8.91 7.27 -3.29
C ALA A 63 8.40 8.62 -2.73
N TYR A 64 7.27 9.13 -3.24
CA TYR A 64 6.59 10.28 -2.67
C TYR A 64 6.15 10.04 -1.22
N GLY A 65 5.61 8.86 -0.91
CA GLY A 65 5.25 8.47 0.45
C GLY A 65 6.44 8.48 1.41
N GLN A 66 7.61 8.02 0.98
CA GLN A 66 8.85 8.08 1.77
C GLN A 66 9.30 9.53 2.07
N LEU A 67 9.00 10.46 1.16
CA LEU A 67 9.23 11.90 1.34
C LEU A 67 8.05 12.62 2.01
N LYS A 68 7.02 11.90 2.46
CA LYS A 68 5.77 12.44 3.01
C LYS A 68 5.02 13.40 2.06
N GLN A 69 5.25 13.27 0.76
CA GLN A 69 4.57 14.03 -0.29
C GLN A 69 3.28 13.31 -0.69
N TYR A 70 2.36 13.15 0.27
CA TYR A 70 1.20 12.27 0.13
C TYR A 70 0.24 12.72 -0.98
N ASP A 71 0.03 14.02 -1.18
CA ASP A 71 -0.80 14.53 -2.28
C ASP A 71 -0.31 14.07 -3.65
N LEU A 72 1.01 14.08 -3.88
CA LEU A 72 1.61 13.59 -5.12
C LEU A 72 1.49 12.07 -5.26
N ALA A 73 1.62 11.34 -4.15
CA ALA A 73 1.38 9.89 -4.13
C ALA A 73 -0.08 9.55 -4.52
N LEU A 74 -1.05 10.28 -3.97
CA LEU A 74 -2.48 10.10 -4.28
C LEU A 74 -2.80 10.37 -5.75
N LEU A 75 -2.15 11.36 -6.38
CA LEU A 75 -2.31 11.63 -7.82
C LEU A 75 -1.89 10.43 -8.67
N ASP A 76 -0.72 9.84 -8.35
CA ASP A 76 -0.19 8.68 -9.06
C ASP A 76 -1.05 7.42 -8.83
N GLN A 77 -1.44 7.16 -7.57
CA GLN A 77 -2.33 6.04 -7.23
C GLN A 77 -3.70 6.17 -7.90
N THR A 78 -4.25 7.39 -7.97
CA THR A 78 -5.52 7.65 -8.66
C THR A 78 -5.40 7.44 -10.17
N LYS A 79 -4.27 7.82 -10.78
CA LYS A 79 -4.00 7.53 -12.19
C LYS A 79 -3.87 6.01 -12.42
N LEU A 80 -3.18 5.32 -11.53
CA LEU A 80 -2.98 3.87 -11.56
C LEU A 80 -4.32 3.11 -11.50
N ILE A 81 -5.21 3.49 -10.57
CA ILE A 81 -6.56 2.94 -10.45
C ILE A 81 -7.38 3.19 -11.72
N LYS A 82 -7.24 4.35 -12.37
CA LYS A 82 -7.92 4.61 -13.66
C LYS A 82 -7.41 3.72 -14.80
N LEU A 83 -6.14 3.31 -14.76
CA LEU A 83 -5.56 2.40 -15.76
C LEU A 83 -5.98 0.94 -15.51
N GLU A 84 -6.05 0.54 -14.25
CA GLU A 84 -6.33 -0.84 -13.82
C GLU A 84 -7.32 -0.85 -12.63
N PRO A 85 -8.63 -0.62 -12.89
CA PRO A 85 -9.62 -0.40 -11.85
C PRO A 85 -10.00 -1.66 -11.06
N ASN A 86 -9.60 -2.84 -11.53
CA ASN A 86 -9.96 -4.14 -10.94
C ASN A 86 -8.84 -4.73 -10.08
N ASN A 87 -7.78 -3.98 -9.79
CA ASN A 87 -6.69 -4.45 -8.94
C ASN A 87 -6.93 -4.00 -7.48
N PRO A 88 -7.28 -4.92 -6.56
CA PRO A 88 -7.57 -4.56 -5.16
C PRO A 88 -6.38 -3.92 -4.44
N LEU A 89 -5.15 -4.27 -4.84
CA LEU A 89 -3.94 -3.74 -4.21
C LEU A 89 -3.80 -2.22 -4.39
N PHE A 90 -4.32 -1.66 -5.48
CA PHE A 90 -4.20 -0.22 -5.74
C PHE A 90 -5.09 0.61 -4.81
N TYR A 91 -6.32 0.16 -4.56
CA TYR A 91 -7.19 0.77 -3.55
C TYR A 91 -6.63 0.57 -2.15
N TYR A 92 -6.12 -0.62 -1.83
CA TYR A 92 -5.48 -0.86 -0.53
C TYR A 92 -4.28 0.08 -0.31
N ASN A 93 -3.36 0.21 -1.27
CA ASN A 93 -2.20 1.10 -1.14
C ASN A 93 -2.60 2.58 -1.01
N ARG A 94 -3.65 3.02 -1.71
CA ARG A 94 -4.18 4.38 -1.58
C ARG A 94 -4.86 4.58 -0.22
N SER A 95 -5.58 3.59 0.29
CA SER A 95 -6.14 3.62 1.65
C SER A 95 -5.06 3.79 2.74
N VAL A 96 -3.89 3.16 2.57
CA VAL A 96 -2.74 3.36 3.48
C VAL A 96 -2.20 4.79 3.40
N THR A 97 -2.27 5.43 2.23
CA THR A 97 -1.89 6.84 2.09
C THR A 97 -2.92 7.76 2.75
N TYR A 98 -4.22 7.46 2.62
CA TYR A 98 -5.28 8.16 3.35
C TYR A 98 -5.15 8.01 4.87
N GLU A 99 -4.78 6.83 5.36
CA GLU A 99 -4.48 6.59 6.77
C GLU A 99 -3.37 7.52 7.30
N LEU A 100 -2.27 7.65 6.56
CA LEU A 100 -1.16 8.54 6.91
C LEU A 100 -1.54 10.02 6.91
N MET A 101 -2.63 10.37 6.22
CA MET A 101 -3.20 11.72 6.18
C MET A 101 -4.39 11.90 7.14
N GLU A 102 -4.73 10.88 7.93
CA GLU A 102 -5.89 10.87 8.85
C GLU A 102 -7.24 11.07 8.13
N LEU A 103 -7.31 10.70 6.85
CA LEU A 103 -8.50 10.78 6.01
C LEU A 103 -9.33 9.50 6.12
N LEU A 104 -9.98 9.32 7.27
CA LEU A 104 -10.67 8.08 7.66
C LEU A 104 -11.79 7.67 6.69
N LYS A 105 -12.53 8.64 6.13
CA LYS A 105 -13.65 8.36 5.22
C LYS A 105 -13.14 7.76 3.92
N GLU A 106 -12.18 8.43 3.29
CA GLU A 106 -11.56 8.03 2.03
C GLU A 106 -10.81 6.69 2.18
N GLN A 107 -10.13 6.49 3.30
CA GLN A 107 -9.53 5.22 3.68
C GLN A 107 -10.58 4.10 3.69
N PHE A 108 -11.69 4.29 4.40
CA PHE A 108 -12.74 3.27 4.54
C PHE A 108 -13.38 2.91 3.19
N GLU A 109 -13.65 3.90 2.34
CA GLU A 109 -14.21 3.70 1.00
C GLU A 109 -13.28 2.84 0.14
N ASP A 110 -11.98 3.15 0.10
CA ASP A 110 -11.01 2.37 -0.69
C ASP A 110 -10.82 0.94 -0.16
N ILE A 111 -10.82 0.76 1.17
CA ILE A 111 -10.74 -0.59 1.77
C ILE A 111 -11.97 -1.42 1.39
N CYS A 112 -13.17 -0.82 1.38
CA CYS A 112 -14.38 -1.53 0.95
C CYS A 112 -14.26 -1.99 -0.51
N VAL A 113 -13.78 -1.13 -1.40
CA VAL A 113 -13.56 -1.51 -2.80
C VAL A 113 -12.52 -2.62 -2.92
N ALA A 114 -11.42 -2.57 -2.17
CA ALA A 114 -10.41 -3.62 -2.18
C ALA A 114 -10.98 -5.00 -1.77
N ILE A 115 -11.83 -5.03 -0.74
CA ILE A 115 -12.53 -6.25 -0.28
C ILE A 115 -13.58 -6.71 -1.30
N ASP A 116 -14.22 -5.78 -2.01
CA ASP A 116 -15.19 -6.11 -3.05
C ASP A 116 -14.54 -6.76 -4.27
N LEU A 117 -13.34 -6.30 -4.63
CA LEU A 117 -12.54 -6.88 -5.71
C LEU A 117 -11.89 -8.21 -5.31
N ASP A 118 -11.44 -8.36 -4.07
CA ASP A 118 -10.88 -9.61 -3.54
C ASP A 118 -11.37 -9.94 -2.13
N LYS A 119 -12.27 -10.93 -2.06
CA LYS A 119 -12.89 -11.42 -0.83
C LYS A 119 -11.93 -12.22 0.07
N ASN A 120 -10.72 -12.53 -0.40
CA ASN A 120 -9.67 -13.18 0.38
C ASN A 120 -8.58 -12.19 0.83
N PHE A 121 -8.78 -10.88 0.66
CA PHE A 121 -7.76 -9.88 0.99
C PHE A 121 -7.69 -9.60 2.50
N ALA A 122 -7.01 -10.46 3.24
CA ALA A 122 -6.90 -10.41 4.70
C ALA A 122 -6.48 -9.03 5.24
N LYS A 123 -5.47 -8.41 4.62
CA LYS A 123 -4.96 -7.09 5.02
C LYS A 123 -6.03 -5.99 4.94
N ALA A 124 -6.89 -6.07 3.93
CA ALA A 124 -7.98 -5.09 3.75
C ALA A 124 -9.03 -5.26 4.85
N TYR A 125 -9.40 -6.50 5.20
CA TYR A 125 -10.27 -6.77 6.35
C TYR A 125 -9.67 -6.24 7.67
N PHE A 126 -8.39 -6.52 7.92
CA PHE A 126 -7.69 -6.01 9.10
C PHE A 126 -7.72 -4.47 9.17
N LYS A 127 -7.45 -3.78 8.05
CA LYS A 127 -7.52 -2.32 8.00
C LYS A 127 -8.93 -1.79 8.22
N ARG A 128 -9.96 -2.42 7.64
CA ARG A 128 -11.37 -2.01 7.88
C ARG A 128 -11.77 -2.22 9.34
N ALA A 129 -11.30 -3.29 9.96
CA ALA A 129 -11.52 -3.55 11.38
C ALA A 129 -10.92 -2.45 12.26
N ASN A 130 -9.72 -1.96 11.93
CA ASN A 130 -9.13 -0.79 12.60
C ASN A 130 -10.03 0.44 12.44
N CYS A 131 -10.51 0.74 11.22
CA CYS A 131 -11.43 1.86 11.00
C CYS A 131 -12.70 1.74 11.86
N PHE A 132 -13.31 0.56 11.94
CA PHE A 132 -14.48 0.31 12.78
C PHE A 132 -14.17 0.49 14.27
N ARG A 133 -13.02 -0.01 14.73
CA ARG A 133 -12.57 0.14 16.12
C ARG A 133 -12.38 1.61 16.47
N ASP A 134 -11.76 2.39 15.58
CA ASP A 134 -11.45 3.80 15.81
C ASP A 134 -12.73 4.66 15.91
N ILE A 135 -13.82 4.27 15.26
CA ILE A 135 -15.15 4.89 15.43
C ILE A 135 -16.02 4.24 16.54
N GLY A 136 -15.49 3.26 17.27
CA GLY A 136 -16.19 2.57 18.36
C GLY A 136 -17.20 1.50 17.92
N ASP A 137 -17.25 1.14 16.64
CA ASP A 137 -18.07 0.03 16.13
C ASP A 137 -17.37 -1.32 16.36
N PHE A 138 -17.28 -1.71 17.62
CA PHE A 138 -16.59 -2.93 18.02
C PHE A 138 -17.21 -4.20 17.43
N LYS A 139 -18.52 -4.19 17.16
CA LYS A 139 -19.21 -5.33 16.57
C LYS A 139 -18.66 -5.62 15.17
N ASN A 140 -18.57 -4.61 14.31
CA ASN A 140 -18.05 -4.78 12.97
C ASN A 140 -16.53 -4.94 12.96
N ALA A 141 -15.81 -4.29 13.88
CA ALA A 141 -14.37 -4.50 14.05
C ALA A 141 -14.05 -5.98 14.35
N LEU A 142 -14.71 -6.59 15.34
CA LEU A 142 -14.51 -8.00 15.69
C LEU A 142 -14.84 -8.94 14.52
N LYS A 143 -15.89 -8.62 13.75
CA LYS A 143 -16.26 -9.40 12.56
C LYS A 143 -15.13 -9.37 11.52
N ASP A 144 -14.61 -8.20 11.21
CA ASP A 144 -13.58 -8.06 10.19
C ASP A 144 -12.21 -8.57 10.65
N TYR A 145 -11.84 -8.46 11.93
CA TYR A 145 -10.63 -9.13 12.43
C TYR A 145 -10.71 -10.65 12.29
N LYS A 146 -11.87 -11.26 12.58
CA LYS A 146 -12.09 -12.70 12.35
C LYS A 146 -11.95 -13.06 10.88
N MET A 147 -12.53 -12.26 9.98
CA MET A 147 -12.34 -12.44 8.54
C MET A 147 -10.87 -12.33 8.13
N ALA A 148 -10.12 -11.38 8.67
CA ALA A 148 -8.68 -11.26 8.39
C ALA A 148 -7.92 -12.53 8.81
N ILE A 149 -8.17 -13.01 10.03
CA ILE A 149 -7.57 -14.24 10.58
C ILE A 149 -7.89 -15.47 9.72
N GLU A 150 -9.15 -15.64 9.29
CA GLU A 150 -9.58 -16.76 8.44
C GLU A 150 -8.90 -16.79 7.07
N LYS A 151 -8.44 -15.63 6.57
CA LYS A 151 -7.86 -15.48 5.24
C LYS A 151 -6.35 -15.37 5.24
N GLU A 152 -5.71 -15.48 6.40
CA GLU A 152 -4.27 -15.26 6.53
C GLU A 152 -3.51 -16.49 7.04
N ASP A 153 -2.21 -16.54 6.76
CA ASP A 153 -1.33 -17.51 7.39
C ASP A 153 -1.20 -17.17 8.89
N GLN A 154 -1.35 -18.19 9.73
CA GLN A 154 -1.25 -18.10 11.19
C GLN A 154 0.10 -17.56 11.68
N TYR A 155 1.13 -17.55 10.84
CA TYR A 155 2.45 -16.99 11.15
C TYR A 155 2.66 -15.55 10.66
N SER A 156 1.63 -14.91 10.10
CA SER A 156 1.72 -13.50 9.68
C SER A 156 1.65 -12.54 10.88
N ASN A 157 2.28 -11.37 10.76
CA ASN A 157 2.17 -10.32 11.78
C ASN A 157 0.72 -9.85 11.95
N ASN A 158 -0.04 -9.75 10.86
CA ASN A 158 -1.45 -9.34 10.89
C ASN A 158 -2.33 -10.32 11.68
N TYR A 159 -2.02 -11.63 11.64
CA TYR A 159 -2.72 -12.62 12.45
C TYR A 159 -2.54 -12.34 13.94
N ILE A 160 -1.30 -12.10 14.38
CA ILE A 160 -0.98 -11.77 15.77
C ILE A 160 -1.64 -10.45 16.18
N ASP A 161 -1.51 -9.41 15.34
CA ASP A 161 -2.08 -8.10 15.59
C ASP A 161 -3.62 -8.13 15.65
N ALA A 162 -4.26 -8.98 14.84
CA ALA A 162 -5.71 -9.15 14.86
C ALA A 162 -6.19 -9.74 16.20
N HIS A 163 -5.52 -10.80 16.68
CA HIS A 163 -5.82 -11.37 18.00
C HIS A 163 -5.58 -10.36 19.13
N PHE A 164 -4.48 -9.62 19.06
CA PHE A 164 -4.19 -8.56 20.03
C PHE A 164 -5.31 -7.51 20.07
N ASN A 165 -5.75 -7.02 18.91
CA ASN A 165 -6.82 -6.02 18.82
C ASN A 165 -8.18 -6.57 19.28
N ILE A 166 -8.49 -7.83 18.98
CA ILE A 166 -9.69 -8.51 19.49
C ILE A 166 -9.67 -8.55 21.02
N ALA A 167 -8.55 -8.96 21.64
CA ALA A 167 -8.41 -9.02 23.09
C ALA A 167 -8.59 -7.62 23.74
N GLN A 168 -8.02 -6.57 23.14
CA GLN A 168 -8.21 -5.19 23.61
C GLN A 168 -9.68 -4.76 23.55
N ILE A 169 -10.41 -5.13 22.49
CA ILE A 169 -11.84 -4.84 22.39
C ILE A 169 -12.63 -5.53 23.50
N TYR A 170 -12.36 -6.81 23.78
CA TYR A 170 -13.05 -7.53 24.86
C TYR A 170 -12.75 -6.94 26.24
N LEU A 171 -11.49 -6.54 26.50
CA LEU A 171 -11.12 -5.81 27.72
C LEU A 171 -11.92 -4.51 27.86
N GLN A 172 -12.05 -3.74 26.78
CA GLN A 172 -12.80 -2.49 26.78
C GLN A 172 -14.30 -2.70 27.02
N LEU A 173 -14.85 -3.83 26.56
CA LEU A 173 -16.26 -4.20 26.78
C LEU A 173 -16.51 -4.82 28.17
N ASN A 174 -15.48 -5.00 29.00
CA ASN A 174 -15.52 -5.80 30.23
C ASN A 174 -16.01 -7.24 30.01
N ASP A 175 -15.82 -7.78 28.80
CA ASP A 175 -16.18 -9.15 28.44
C ASP A 175 -14.96 -10.07 28.67
N TYR A 176 -14.62 -10.25 29.94
CA TYR A 176 -13.40 -10.97 30.33
C TYR A 176 -13.40 -12.44 29.91
N ASN A 177 -14.56 -13.06 29.71
CA ASN A 177 -14.66 -14.46 29.31
C ASN A 177 -14.19 -14.70 27.87
N ASN A 178 -14.35 -13.70 26.99
CA ASN A 178 -13.92 -13.77 25.60
C ASN A 178 -12.50 -13.20 25.37
N ALA A 179 -11.92 -12.48 26.34
CA ALA A 179 -10.60 -11.86 26.23
C ALA A 179 -9.41 -12.84 26.39
N VAL A 180 -9.64 -14.03 26.97
CA VAL A 180 -8.59 -15.01 27.34
C VAL A 180 -8.61 -16.31 26.52
N ASN A 181 -9.53 -16.44 25.56
CA ASN A 181 -9.63 -17.59 24.64
C ASN A 181 -9.19 -17.20 23.24
#